data_AF-A0A5N6BI03-F1
#
_entry.id   AF-A0A5N6BI03-F1
#
_cell.length_a   1.000
_cell.length_b   1.000
_cell.length_c   1.000
_cell.angle_alpha   90.00
_cell.angle_beta   90.00
_cell.angle_gamma   90.00
#
_symmetry.space_group_name_H-M   'P 1'
#
loop_
_entity.id
_entity.type
_entity.pdbx_description
1 polymer ?
#
loop_
_entity_poly.entity_id
_entity_poly.type
_entity_poly.pdbx_seq_one_letter_code
_entity_poly.pdbx_strand_id
1 'polypeptide(L)'
;MPEQAFPPGEGPAAKVSVSLRAGNIRAIKERVGARGFSAYVDAAVERQIERDLLEEALQANENEFGPIPQHLRDEAEQLFRSVKSAPELQEERGWHAHEAS
;
A
#
# COMPACT_ATOMS: atom_id res chain seq x y z
N MET A 1 -4.50 -4.57 -31.62
CA MET A 1 -5.31 -4.11 -30.47
C MET A 1 -4.32 -3.56 -29.47
N PRO A 2 -4.40 -2.28 -29.05
CA PRO A 2 -3.57 -1.82 -27.96
C PRO A 2 -3.91 -2.69 -26.75
N GLU A 3 -2.89 -3.29 -26.15
CA GLU A 3 -2.98 -3.92 -24.84
C GLU A 3 -3.62 -2.87 -23.93
N GLN A 4 -4.85 -3.09 -23.46
CA GLN A 4 -5.43 -2.21 -22.45
C GLN A 4 -4.51 -2.32 -21.24
N ALA A 5 -3.75 -1.27 -20.97
CA ALA A 5 -2.89 -1.20 -19.80
C ALA A 5 -3.82 -1.08 -18.59
N PHE A 6 -4.11 -2.21 -17.95
CA PHE A 6 -4.75 -2.22 -16.65
C PHE A 6 -3.72 -1.76 -15.61
N PRO A 7 -4.07 -0.84 -14.70
CA PRO A 7 -3.21 -0.56 -13.55
C PRO A 7 -3.06 -1.83 -12.68
N PRO A 8 -2.04 -1.89 -11.80
CA PRO A 8 -1.88 -3.00 -10.87
C PRO A 8 -3.19 -3.28 -10.11
N GLY A 9 -3.59 -4.55 -10.01
CA GLY A 9 -4.84 -4.96 -9.36
C GLY A 9 -6.09 -4.94 -10.24
N GLU A 10 -6.02 -4.39 -11.46
CA GLU A 10 -7.14 -4.33 -12.38
C GLU A 10 -7.02 -5.32 -13.56
N GLY A 11 -8.16 -5.63 -14.18
CA GLY A 11 -8.24 -6.49 -15.36
C GLY A 11 -8.57 -7.96 -15.07
N PRO A 12 -8.72 -8.78 -16.13
CA PRO A 12 -9.07 -10.18 -15.98
C PRO A 12 -7.89 -11.01 -15.46
N ALA A 13 -8.16 -11.93 -14.53
CA ALA A 13 -7.14 -12.85 -14.03
C ALA A 13 -6.61 -13.77 -15.14
N ALA A 14 -5.27 -13.83 -15.27
CA ALA A 14 -4.57 -14.71 -16.19
C ALA A 14 -3.72 -15.74 -15.42
N LYS A 15 -3.66 -16.98 -15.94
CA LYS A 15 -2.85 -18.03 -15.32
C LYS A 15 -1.38 -17.89 -15.74
N VAL A 16 -0.51 -17.63 -14.78
CA VAL A 16 0.94 -17.63 -14.95
C VAL A 16 1.55 -18.68 -14.01
N SER A 17 2.57 -19.41 -14.48
CA SER A 17 3.26 -20.42 -13.67
C SER A 17 4.61 -19.89 -13.21
N VAL A 18 4.84 -19.89 -11.89
CA VAL A 18 6.09 -19.46 -11.26
C VAL A 18 6.50 -20.42 -10.15
N SER A 19 7.78 -20.45 -9.83
CA SER A 19 8.30 -21.21 -8.69
C SER A 19 8.25 -20.38 -7.41
N LEU A 20 7.67 -20.95 -6.34
CA LEU A 20 7.65 -20.36 -5.01
C LEU A 20 8.34 -21.30 -4.02
N ARG A 21 9.02 -20.73 -3.02
CA ARG A 21 9.62 -21.52 -1.94
C ARG A 21 8.53 -22.30 -1.19
N ALA A 22 8.77 -23.58 -0.93
CA ALA A 22 7.82 -24.45 -0.23
C ALA A 22 7.35 -23.87 1.11
N GLY A 23 8.25 -23.20 1.85
CA GLY A 23 7.92 -22.50 3.09
C GLY A 23 6.88 -21.39 2.90
N ASN A 24 7.00 -20.60 1.83
CA ASN A 24 6.03 -19.54 1.51
C ASN A 24 4.68 -20.15 1.12
N ILE A 25 4.69 -21.22 0.32
CA ILE A 25 3.46 -21.92 -0.06
C ILE A 25 2.72 -22.42 1.19
N ARG A 26 3.44 -23.05 2.12
CA ARG A 26 2.87 -23.52 3.39
C ARG A 26 2.29 -22.36 4.20
N ALA A 27 3.08 -21.30 4.42
CA ALA A 27 2.66 -20.16 5.24
C ALA A 27 1.41 -19.45 4.68
N ILE A 28 1.32 -19.30 3.35
CA ILE A 28 0.13 -18.71 2.71
C ILE A 28 -1.08 -19.64 2.91
N LYS A 29 -0.92 -20.95 2.63
CA LYS A 29 -2.03 -21.92 2.80
C LYS A 29 -2.52 -22.00 4.25
N GLU A 30 -1.64 -21.92 5.23
CA GLU A 30 -2.00 -21.87 6.65
C GLU A 30 -2.80 -20.61 6.98
N ARG A 31 -2.50 -19.47 6.34
CA ARG A 31 -3.17 -18.18 6.58
C ARG A 31 -4.54 -18.06 5.91
N VAL A 32 -4.67 -18.48 4.65
CA VAL A 32 -5.87 -18.22 3.82
C VAL A 32 -6.55 -19.47 3.27
N GLY A 33 -6.05 -20.66 3.62
CA GLY A 33 -6.51 -21.93 3.05
C GLY A 33 -6.14 -22.10 1.57
N ALA A 34 -6.55 -23.23 0.98
CA ALA A 34 -6.25 -23.53 -0.42
C ALA A 34 -7.00 -22.63 -1.42
N ARG A 35 -8.24 -22.25 -1.10
CA ARG A 35 -9.10 -21.43 -1.98
C ARG A 35 -8.70 -19.95 -1.99
N GLY A 36 -8.07 -19.46 -0.92
CA GLY A 36 -7.58 -18.08 -0.83
C GLY A 36 -6.19 -17.86 -1.40
N PHE A 37 -5.49 -18.92 -1.83
CA PHE A 37 -4.07 -18.83 -2.20
C PHE A 37 -3.84 -17.84 -3.34
N SER A 38 -4.58 -17.95 -4.44
CA SER A 38 -4.43 -17.07 -5.60
C SER A 38 -4.75 -15.61 -5.26
N ALA A 39 -5.87 -15.36 -4.57
CA ALA A 39 -6.25 -14.01 -4.15
C ALA A 39 -5.21 -13.37 -3.20
N TYR A 40 -4.62 -14.17 -2.31
CA TYR A 40 -3.56 -13.67 -1.43
C TYR A 40 -2.31 -13.28 -2.21
N VAL A 41 -1.89 -14.11 -3.17
CA VAL A 41 -0.71 -13.85 -4.01
C VAL A 41 -0.96 -12.61 -4.87
N ASP A 42 -2.14 -12.51 -5.50
CA ASP A 42 -2.52 -11.39 -6.35
C ASP A 42 -2.45 -10.06 -5.60
N ALA A 43 -3.14 -9.96 -4.46
CA ALA A 43 -3.11 -8.77 -3.62
C ALA A 43 -1.71 -8.48 -3.03
N ALA A 44 -0.89 -9.51 -2.82
CA ALA A 44 0.49 -9.31 -2.36
C ALA A 44 1.40 -8.75 -3.46
N VAL A 45 1.20 -9.18 -4.70
CA VAL A 45 1.91 -8.66 -5.87
C VAL A 45 1.50 -7.21 -6.14
N GLU A 46 0.21 -6.90 -6.11
CA GLU A 46 -0.31 -5.55 -6.26
C GLU A 46 0.34 -4.59 -5.24
N ARG A 47 0.28 -4.93 -3.94
CA ARG A 47 0.93 -4.13 -2.88
C ARG A 47 2.43 -3.97 -3.07
N GLN A 48 3.11 -4.95 -3.66
CA GLN A 48 4.54 -4.84 -3.92
C GLN A 48 4.80 -3.86 -5.06
N ILE A 49 4.04 -3.97 -6.17
CA ILE A 49 4.18 -3.05 -7.31
C ILE A 49 3.88 -1.62 -6.88
N GLU A 50 2.82 -1.39 -6.09
CA GLU A 50 2.52 -0.06 -5.55
C GLU A 50 3.70 0.51 -4.75
N ARG A 51 4.34 -0.32 -3.90
CA ARG A 51 5.52 0.08 -3.11
C ARG A 51 6.72 0.41 -4.00
N ASP A 52 6.97 -0.41 -5.01
CA ASP A 52 8.07 -0.20 -5.95
C ASP A 52 7.87 1.12 -6.70
N LEU A 53 6.64 1.40 -7.19
CA LEU A 53 6.29 2.66 -7.84
C LEU A 53 6.43 3.88 -6.90
N LEU A 54 6.05 3.73 -5.63
CA LEU A 54 6.24 4.76 -4.60
C LEU A 54 7.73 5.05 -4.36
N GLU A 55 8.57 4.03 -4.31
CA GLU A 55 10.02 4.16 -4.14
C GLU A 55 10.66 4.82 -5.38
N GLU A 56 10.26 4.43 -6.58
CA GLU A 56 10.69 5.07 -7.83
C GLU A 56 10.33 6.56 -7.86
N ALA A 57 9.10 6.91 -7.47
CA ALA A 57 8.66 8.30 -7.41
C ALA A 57 9.45 9.12 -6.38
N LEU A 58 9.73 8.54 -5.21
CA LEU A 58 10.55 9.19 -4.18
C LEU A 58 11.98 9.42 -4.67
N GLN A 59 12.59 8.40 -5.28
CA GLN A 59 13.95 8.51 -5.81
C GLN A 59 14.05 9.54 -6.93
N ALA A 60 13.05 9.61 -7.82
CA ALA A 60 12.99 10.64 -8.86
C ALA A 60 12.93 12.04 -8.26
N ASN A 61 12.11 12.24 -7.21
CA ASN A 61 12.01 13.53 -6.52
C ASN A 61 13.33 13.93 -5.84
N GLU A 62 13.97 13.00 -5.12
CA GLU A 62 15.27 13.26 -4.47
C GLU A 62 16.37 13.56 -5.48
N ASN A 63 16.35 12.92 -6.65
CA ASN A 63 17.32 13.18 -7.71
C ASN A 63 17.13 14.59 -8.33
N GLU A 64 15.89 15.07 -8.44
CA GLU A 64 15.58 16.37 -9.03
C GLU A 64 15.82 17.53 -8.05
N PHE A 65 15.43 17.38 -6.79
CA PHE A 65 15.41 18.48 -5.82
C PHE A 65 16.43 18.35 -4.70
N GLY A 66 17.09 17.19 -4.57
CA GLY A 66 17.93 16.86 -3.43
C GLY A 66 17.14 16.53 -2.16
N PRO A 67 17.81 16.25 -1.04
CA PRO A 67 17.15 15.93 0.22
C PRO A 67 16.40 17.15 0.76
N ILE A 68 15.22 16.93 1.35
CA ILE A 68 14.46 18.00 2.02
C ILE A 68 15.34 18.65 3.11
N PRO A 69 15.54 19.97 3.12
CA PRO A 69 16.28 20.64 4.20
C PRO A 69 15.68 20.38 5.59
N GLN A 70 16.54 20.20 6.59
CA GLN A 70 16.10 19.83 7.95
C GLN A 70 15.12 20.84 8.57
N HIS A 71 15.34 22.15 8.36
CA HIS A 71 14.46 23.18 8.89
C HIS A 71 13.01 23.07 8.37
N LEU A 72 12.83 22.66 7.11
CA LEU A 72 11.49 22.43 6.54
C LEU A 72 10.84 21.19 7.15
N ARG A 73 11.61 20.15 7.47
CA ARG A 73 11.11 18.97 8.19
C ARG A 73 10.64 19.35 9.60
N ASP A 74 11.45 20.14 10.31
CA ASP A 74 11.14 20.57 11.68
C ASP A 74 9.89 21.45 11.71
N GLU A 75 9.74 22.38 10.75
CA GLU A 75 8.56 23.22 10.58
C GLU A 75 7.30 22.38 10.27
N ALA A 76 7.41 21.43 9.33
CA ALA A 76 6.32 20.53 8.98
C ALA A 76 5.88 19.66 10.17
N GLU A 77 6.82 19.15 10.98
CA GLU A 77 6.51 18.37 12.19
C GLU A 77 5.80 19.24 13.24
N GLN A 78 6.24 20.48 13.45
CA GLN A 78 5.58 21.43 14.35
C GLN A 78 4.15 21.73 13.89
N LEU A 79 3.95 21.98 12.60
CA LEU A 79 2.63 22.22 12.03
C LEU A 79 1.73 20.97 12.14
N PHE A 80 2.25 19.79 11.82
CA PHE A 80 1.47 18.55 11.94
C PHE A 80 1.03 18.32 13.39
N ARG A 81 1.93 18.52 14.36
CA ARG A 81 1.60 18.42 15.78
C ARG A 81 0.54 19.43 16.19
N SER A 82 0.67 20.70 15.80
CA SER A 82 -0.30 21.74 16.18
C SER A 82 -1.69 21.41 15.66
N VAL A 83 -1.80 21.02 14.38
CA VAL A 83 -3.06 20.57 13.77
C VAL A 83 -3.62 19.36 14.52
N LYS A 84 -2.83 18.32 14.76
CA LYS A 84 -3.31 17.12 15.48
C LYS A 84 -3.70 17.37 16.94
N SER A 85 -3.13 18.39 17.59
CA SER A 85 -3.49 18.81 18.95
C SER A 85 -4.68 19.76 19.02
N ALA A 86 -5.15 20.26 17.87
CA ALA A 86 -6.24 21.21 17.81
C ALA A 86 -7.55 20.57 18.35
N PRO A 87 -8.23 21.21 19.32
CA PRO A 87 -9.42 20.64 19.96
C PRO A 87 -10.56 20.39 18.96
N GLU A 88 -10.65 21.19 17.90
CA GLU A 88 -11.62 21.00 16.80
C GLU A 88 -11.47 19.66 16.03
N LEU A 89 -10.31 18.99 16.10
CA LEU A 89 -10.09 17.67 15.49
C LEU A 89 -10.20 16.52 16.49
N GLN A 90 -10.44 16.80 17.77
CA GLN A 90 -10.58 15.77 18.82
C GLN A 90 -12.03 15.30 18.99
N GLU A 91 -13.01 15.99 18.40
CA GLU A 91 -14.45 15.69 18.57
C GLU A 91 -15.04 14.64 17.61
N GLU A 92 -14.32 14.06 16.66
CA GLU A 92 -14.81 12.88 15.92
C GLU A 92 -14.51 11.56 16.66
N ARG A 93 -15.02 11.43 17.89
CA ARG A 93 -15.22 10.11 18.52
C ARG A 93 -16.55 9.53 18.06
N GLY A 94 -16.54 8.88 16.89
CA GLY A 94 -17.72 8.19 16.40
C GLY A 94 -17.58 7.55 15.03
N TRP A 95 -16.49 6.84 14.74
CA TRP A 95 -16.58 5.78 13.73
C TRP A 95 -17.51 4.70 14.28
N HIS A 96 -18.81 4.89 14.12
CA HIS A 96 -19.80 3.86 14.39
C HIS A 96 -19.49 2.70 13.45
N ALA A 97 -18.99 1.62 14.04
CA ALA A 97 -18.96 0.32 13.40
C ALA A 97 -20.38 -0.01 12.95
N HIS A 98 -20.63 0.05 11.64
CA HIS A 98 -21.78 -0.61 11.05
C HIS A 98 -21.53 -2.13 11.13
N GLU A 99 -21.85 -2.72 12.28
CA GLU A 99 -22.26 -4.13 12.33
C GLU A 99 -23.64 -4.19 11.67
N ALA A 100 -23.67 -4.64 10.41
CA ALA A 100 -24.90 -5.08 9.77
C ALA A 100 -25.02 -6.60 9.95
N SER A 101 -26.15 -6.97 10.55
CA SER A 101 -26.70 -8.31 10.81
C SER A 101 -26.71 -9.25 9.61
#